data_AF-A0A494W9R0-F1
#
_entry.id   AF-A0A494W9R0-F1
#
_cell.length_a   1.000
_cell.length_b   1.000
_cell.length_c   1.000
_cell.angle_alpha   90.00
_cell.angle_beta   90.00
_cell.angle_gamma   90.00
#
_symmetry.space_group_name_H-M   'P 1'
#
loop_
_entity.id
_entity.type
_entity.pdbx_description
1 polymer ?
#
loop_
_entity_poly.entity_id
_entity_poly.type
_entity_poly.pdbx_seq_one_letter_code
_entity_poly.pdbx_strand_id
1 'polypeptide(L)'
;MDWSQLTGALIGLVGVPLGVILGELLRRRQRAEQFAAAIFGKRLEAYDSLINILFESHRIANEVIDNTKLSAAERHELISAAIMPIAEHTTRNVLYIDEELGAHCTALFMGVEDLRDLPESERQARLAQFQRDWREARRMILEDSGVIKVNRLFRDINRPTISSPVIERIRELRREQDNEI
;
A
#
# COMPACT_ATOMS: atom_id res chain seq x y z
N MET A 1 45.29 30.07 41.91
CA MET A 1 44.61 29.22 40.92
C MET A 1 43.63 30.11 40.19
N ASP A 2 43.84 30.30 38.89
CA ASP A 2 43.13 31.34 38.14
C ASP A 2 41.69 30.89 37.86
N TRP A 3 40.70 31.77 38.05
CA TRP A 3 39.26 31.43 37.97
C TRP A 3 38.89 30.85 36.58
N SER A 4 39.63 31.27 35.55
CA SER A 4 39.59 30.79 34.17
C SER A 4 39.99 29.31 34.01
N GLN A 5 40.91 28.82 34.83
CA GLN A 5 41.38 27.43 34.78
C GLN A 5 40.37 26.49 35.47
N LEU A 6 39.74 26.96 36.55
CA LEU A 6 38.67 26.23 37.24
C LEU A 6 37.43 26.07 36.36
N THR A 7 37.02 27.12 35.65
CA THR A 7 35.89 27.04 34.71
C THR A 7 36.20 26.16 33.50
N GLY A 8 37.40 26.27 32.93
CA GLY A 8 37.83 25.39 31.84
C GLY A 8 37.83 23.91 32.24
N ALA A 9 38.34 23.60 33.44
CA ALA A 9 38.33 22.25 33.99
C ALA A 9 36.90 21.71 34.25
N LEU A 10 36.00 22.54 34.79
CA LEU A 10 34.59 22.19 35.01
C LEU A 10 33.83 21.96 33.69
N ILE A 11 34.06 22.81 32.69
CA ILE A 11 33.46 22.66 31.35
C ILE A 11 33.97 21.39 30.67
N GLY A 12 35.26 21.05 30.81
CA GLY A 12 35.80 19.79 30.31
C GLY A 12 35.21 18.57 31.04
N LEU A 13 35.07 18.65 32.36
CA LEU A 13 34.56 17.56 33.19
C LEU A 13 33.09 17.24 32.93
N VAL A 14 32.27 18.25 32.63
CA VAL A 14 30.84 18.07 32.31
C VAL A 14 30.62 17.86 30.81
N GLY A 15 31.34 18.59 29.97
CA GLY A 15 31.17 18.58 28.51
C GLY A 15 31.58 17.27 27.85
N VAL A 16 32.62 16.59 28.36
CA VAL A 16 33.06 15.30 27.82
C VAL A 16 32.01 14.20 28.05
N PRO A 17 31.49 13.96 29.27
CA PRO A 17 30.39 13.03 29.49
C PRO A 17 29.14 13.38 28.68
N LEU A 18 28.77 14.67 28.62
CA LEU A 18 27.60 15.11 27.86
C LEU A 18 27.77 14.82 26.36
N GLY A 19 28.94 15.10 25.80
CA GLY A 19 29.27 14.82 24.40
C GLY A 19 29.24 13.32 24.08
N VAL A 20 29.74 12.48 24.99
CA VAL A 20 29.66 11.01 24.84
C VAL A 20 28.21 10.53 24.87
N ILE A 21 27.39 11.02 25.80
CA ILE A 21 25.98 10.65 25.92
C ILE A 21 25.20 11.11 24.68
N LEU A 22 25.33 12.37 24.27
CA LEU A 22 24.66 12.89 23.09
C LEU A 22 25.12 12.18 21.81
N GLY A 23 26.42 11.91 21.68
CA GLY A 23 26.98 11.17 20.55
C GLY A 23 26.41 9.75 20.46
N GLU A 24 26.29 9.04 21.57
CA GLU A 24 25.71 7.69 21.60
C GLU A 24 24.19 7.72 21.33
N LEU A 25 23.47 8.71 21.86
CA LEU A 25 22.04 8.89 21.57
C LEU A 25 21.79 9.15 20.07
N LEU A 26 22.60 10.02 19.45
CA LEU A 26 22.53 10.29 18.02
C LEU A 26 22.87 9.05 17.19
N ARG A 27 23.92 8.30 17.56
CA ARG A 27 24.28 7.03 16.89
C ARG A 27 23.20 5.96 17.02
N ARG A 28 22.53 5.87 18.18
CA ARG A 28 21.39 4.95 18.37
C ARG A 28 20.21 5.34 17.49
N ARG A 29 19.86 6.63 17.44
CA ARG A 29 18.80 7.12 16.54
C ARG A 29 19.14 6.87 15.08
N GLN A 30 20.36 7.19 14.65
CA GLN A 30 20.79 6.97 13.28
C GLN A 30 20.74 5.48 12.88
N ARG A 31 21.17 4.58 13.76
CA ARG A 31 21.02 3.13 13.53
C ARG A 31 19.55 2.73 13.39
N ALA A 32 18.70 3.20 14.30
CA ALA A 32 17.26 2.92 14.24
C ALA A 32 16.62 3.45 12.95
N GLU A 33 17.00 4.66 12.51
CA GLU A 33 16.55 5.26 11.25
C GLU A 33 17.02 4.45 10.03
N GLN A 34 18.25 3.96 10.02
CA GLN A 34 18.77 3.09 8.95
C GLN A 34 18.01 1.76 8.87
N PHE A 35 17.75 1.11 10.02
CA PHE A 35 16.95 -0.11 10.05
C PHE A 35 15.51 0.16 9.60
N ALA A 36 14.91 1.25 10.05
CA ALA A 36 13.57 1.65 9.65
C ALA A 36 13.48 1.90 8.14
N ALA A 37 14.46 2.58 7.55
CA ALA A 37 14.52 2.82 6.11
C ALA A 37 14.68 1.51 5.31
N ALA A 38 15.53 0.60 5.76
CA ALA A 38 15.73 -0.69 5.10
C ALA A 38 14.47 -1.57 5.15
N ILE A 39 13.81 -1.65 6.32
CA ILE A 39 12.54 -2.38 6.49
C ILE A 39 11.44 -1.74 5.64
N PHE A 40 11.34 -0.41 5.64
CA PHE A 40 10.37 0.30 4.82
C PHE A 40 10.57 0.05 3.33
N GLY A 41 11.83 0.03 2.85
CA GLY A 41 12.15 -0.33 1.47
C GLY A 41 11.65 -1.73 1.10
N LYS A 42 11.93 -2.73 1.95
CA LYS A 42 11.44 -4.11 1.73
C LYS A 42 9.93 -4.22 1.78
N ARG A 43 9.27 -3.50 2.69
CA ARG A 43 7.82 -3.42 2.75
C ARG A 43 7.24 -2.83 1.47
N LEU A 44 7.83 -1.75 0.95
CA LEU A 44 7.37 -1.12 -0.28
C LEU A 44 7.58 -2.04 -1.49
N GLU A 45 8.72 -2.73 -1.59
CA GLU A 45 8.96 -3.75 -2.63
C GLU A 45 7.90 -4.86 -2.60
N ALA A 46 7.56 -5.37 -1.40
CA ALA A 46 6.55 -6.41 -1.24
C ALA A 46 5.16 -5.93 -1.69
N TYR A 47 4.78 -4.71 -1.32
CA TYR A 47 3.49 -4.13 -1.70
C TYR A 47 3.40 -3.75 -3.18
N ASP A 48 4.48 -3.26 -3.78
CA ASP A 48 4.54 -2.98 -5.22
C ASP A 48 4.34 -4.27 -6.02
N SER A 49 5.05 -5.34 -5.64
CA SER A 49 4.86 -6.67 -6.23
C SER A 49 3.43 -7.20 -6.04
N LEU A 50 2.83 -7.02 -4.85
CA LEU A 50 1.44 -7.43 -4.60
C LEU A 50 0.46 -6.69 -5.54
N ILE A 51 0.66 -5.39 -5.72
CA ILE A 51 -0.18 -4.58 -6.63
C ILE A 51 -0.09 -5.08 -8.07
N ASN A 52 1.11 -5.43 -8.54
CA ASN A 52 1.32 -5.92 -9.90
C ASN A 52 0.66 -7.28 -10.12
N ILE A 53 0.80 -8.20 -9.15
CA ILE A 53 0.09 -9.48 -9.17
C ILE A 53 -1.43 -9.25 -9.23
N LEU A 54 -1.95 -8.37 -8.39
CA LEU A 54 -3.37 -8.02 -8.36
C LEU A 54 -3.90 -7.47 -9.69
N PHE A 55 -3.11 -6.66 -10.39
CA PHE A 55 -3.49 -6.16 -11.71
C PHE A 55 -3.58 -7.27 -12.74
N GLU A 56 -2.63 -8.21 -12.76
CA GLU A 56 -2.69 -9.37 -13.65
C GLU A 56 -3.87 -10.28 -13.30
N SER A 57 -4.12 -10.54 -12.02
CA SER A 57 -5.28 -11.31 -11.57
C SER A 57 -6.61 -10.65 -11.95
N HIS A 58 -6.70 -9.32 -11.86
CA HIS A 58 -7.86 -8.57 -12.33
C HIS A 58 -8.04 -8.63 -13.84
N ARG A 59 -6.95 -8.64 -14.62
CA ARG A 59 -7.02 -8.84 -16.08
C ARG A 59 -7.57 -10.24 -16.41
N ILE A 60 -7.13 -11.28 -15.70
CA ILE A 60 -7.65 -12.65 -15.86
C ILE A 60 -9.13 -12.71 -15.45
N ALA A 61 -9.50 -12.08 -14.34
CA ALA A 61 -10.89 -12.01 -13.89
C ALA A 61 -11.81 -11.36 -14.95
N ASN A 62 -11.37 -10.27 -15.58
CA ASN A 62 -12.11 -9.64 -16.66
C ASN A 62 -12.26 -10.55 -17.88
N GLU A 63 -11.22 -11.31 -18.25
CA GLU A 63 -11.32 -12.32 -19.32
C GLU A 63 -12.40 -13.37 -18.98
N VAL A 64 -12.43 -13.84 -17.73
CA VAL A 64 -13.44 -14.79 -17.24
C VAL A 64 -14.85 -14.20 -17.28
N ILE A 65 -15.00 -12.91 -16.96
CA ILE A 65 -16.28 -12.19 -16.98
C ILE A 65 -16.79 -11.97 -18.41
N ASP A 66 -15.92 -11.52 -19.32
CA ASP A 66 -16.31 -11.04 -20.64
C ASP A 66 -16.34 -12.17 -21.69
N ASN A 67 -15.54 -13.23 -21.53
CA ASN A 67 -15.43 -14.29 -22.53
C ASN A 67 -16.52 -15.36 -22.39
N THR A 68 -17.54 -15.25 -23.24
CA THR A 68 -18.69 -16.17 -23.27
C THR A 68 -18.36 -17.57 -23.82
N LYS A 69 -17.15 -17.82 -24.32
CA LYS A 69 -16.75 -19.12 -24.86
C LYS A 69 -16.17 -20.07 -23.80
N LEU A 70 -15.80 -19.54 -22.63
CA LEU A 70 -15.21 -20.35 -21.56
C LEU A 70 -16.26 -21.24 -20.90
N SER A 71 -15.93 -22.52 -20.78
CA SER A 71 -16.64 -23.49 -19.95
C SER A 71 -16.46 -23.18 -18.46
N ALA A 72 -17.32 -23.74 -17.60
CA ALA A 72 -17.20 -23.56 -16.16
C ALA A 72 -15.86 -24.05 -15.60
N ALA A 73 -15.33 -25.16 -16.14
CA ALA A 73 -14.04 -25.70 -15.74
C ALA A 73 -12.87 -24.74 -16.11
N GLU A 74 -12.87 -24.20 -17.33
CA GLU A 74 -11.85 -23.23 -17.76
C GLU A 74 -11.90 -21.94 -16.93
N ARG A 75 -13.10 -21.44 -16.60
CA ARG A 75 -13.26 -20.26 -15.74
C ARG A 75 -12.69 -20.52 -14.35
N HIS A 76 -13.01 -21.65 -13.75
CA HIS A 76 -12.49 -22.02 -12.43
C HIS A 76 -10.95 -22.19 -12.44
N GLU A 77 -10.39 -22.79 -13.48
CA GLU A 77 -8.93 -22.93 -13.65
C GLU A 77 -8.25 -21.57 -13.76
N LEU A 78 -8.80 -20.66 -14.57
CA LEU A 78 -8.27 -19.30 -14.74
C LEU A 78 -8.32 -18.50 -13.44
N ILE A 79 -9.44 -18.54 -12.71
CA ILE A 79 -9.57 -17.85 -11.41
C ILE A 79 -8.64 -18.47 -10.37
N SER A 80 -8.51 -19.80 -10.32
CA SER A 80 -7.54 -20.46 -9.44
C SER A 80 -6.10 -20.03 -9.74
N ALA A 81 -5.75 -19.93 -11.03
CA ALA A 81 -4.45 -19.44 -11.47
C ALA A 81 -4.24 -17.95 -11.17
N ALA A 82 -5.30 -17.15 -11.07
CA ALA A 82 -5.24 -15.74 -10.66
C ALA A 82 -5.08 -15.58 -9.14
N ILE A 83 -5.66 -16.48 -8.34
CA ILE A 83 -5.63 -16.43 -6.87
C ILE A 83 -4.28 -16.95 -6.32
N MET A 84 -3.76 -18.04 -6.88
CA MET A 84 -2.58 -18.72 -6.35
C MET A 84 -1.35 -17.82 -6.18
N PRO A 85 -0.97 -16.96 -7.16
CA PRO A 85 0.18 -16.08 -7.00
C PRO A 85 -0.01 -15.04 -5.90
N ILE A 86 -1.25 -14.60 -5.64
CA ILE A 86 -1.56 -13.68 -4.55
C ILE A 86 -1.30 -14.38 -3.22
N ALA A 87 -1.88 -15.56 -3.02
CA ALA A 87 -1.73 -16.35 -1.79
C ALA A 87 -0.26 -16.71 -1.51
N GLU A 88 0.48 -17.11 -2.55
CA GLU A 88 1.90 -17.43 -2.44
C GLU A 88 2.72 -16.18 -2.07
N HIS A 89 2.44 -15.04 -2.70
CA HIS A 89 3.16 -13.79 -2.44
C HIS A 89 2.89 -13.24 -1.05
N THR A 90 1.63 -13.24 -0.59
CA THR A 90 1.26 -12.77 0.75
C THR A 90 1.89 -13.66 1.82
N THR A 91 1.86 -14.98 1.63
CA THR A 91 2.50 -15.96 2.53
C THR A 91 4.02 -15.73 2.61
N ARG A 92 4.69 -15.54 1.46
CA ARG A 92 6.15 -15.29 1.42
C ARG A 92 6.55 -13.98 2.08
N ASN A 93 5.67 -13.00 2.11
CA ASN A 93 5.94 -11.66 2.60
C ASN A 93 5.19 -11.32 3.90
N VAL A 94 4.88 -12.34 4.72
CA VAL A 94 4.16 -12.19 6.01
C VAL A 94 4.81 -11.19 6.99
N LEU A 95 6.12 -10.95 6.87
CA LEU A 95 6.82 -9.94 7.67
C LEU A 95 6.47 -8.50 7.31
N TYR A 96 5.90 -8.29 6.12
CA TYR A 96 5.71 -6.96 5.53
C TYR A 96 4.27 -6.66 5.18
N ILE A 97 3.53 -7.70 4.76
CA ILE A 97 2.13 -7.62 4.33
C ILE A 97 1.26 -8.09 5.48
N ASP A 98 0.24 -7.29 5.80
CA ASP A 98 -0.76 -7.65 6.80
C ASP A 98 -1.56 -8.89 6.36
N GLU A 99 -1.78 -9.82 7.29
CA GLU A 99 -2.42 -11.10 7.00
C GLU A 99 -3.88 -10.94 6.58
N GLU A 100 -4.62 -10.03 7.22
CA GLU A 100 -6.03 -9.76 6.88
C GLU A 100 -6.14 -9.12 5.50
N LEU A 101 -5.23 -8.19 5.19
CA LEU A 101 -5.13 -7.62 3.84
C LEU A 101 -4.78 -8.68 2.80
N GLY A 102 -3.82 -9.55 3.10
CA GLY A 102 -3.43 -10.66 2.22
C GLY A 102 -4.60 -11.62 1.96
N ALA A 103 -5.36 -11.96 2.99
CA ALA A 103 -6.57 -12.78 2.89
C ALA A 103 -7.64 -12.09 2.05
N HIS A 104 -7.90 -10.79 2.27
CA HIS A 104 -8.83 -10.02 1.47
C HIS A 104 -8.45 -10.00 -0.02
N CYS A 105 -7.18 -9.75 -0.34
CA CYS A 105 -6.69 -9.76 -1.72
C CYS A 105 -6.84 -11.13 -2.40
N THR A 106 -6.69 -12.21 -1.63
CA THR A 106 -6.85 -13.58 -2.11
C THR A 106 -8.34 -13.91 -2.34
N ALA A 107 -9.20 -13.51 -1.40
CA ALA A 107 -10.65 -13.74 -1.46
C ALA A 107 -11.35 -12.91 -2.53
N LEU A 108 -10.78 -11.77 -2.94
CA LEU A 108 -11.35 -10.85 -3.91
C LEU A 108 -11.81 -11.53 -5.22
N PHE A 109 -11.05 -12.51 -5.70
CA PHE A 109 -11.35 -13.18 -6.98
C PHE A 109 -12.16 -14.47 -6.80
N MET A 110 -12.38 -14.93 -5.58
CA MET A 110 -13.12 -16.16 -5.33
C MET A 110 -14.59 -16.00 -5.72
N GLY A 111 -15.10 -16.93 -6.53
CA GLY A 111 -16.49 -16.92 -7.01
C GLY A 111 -16.72 -15.96 -8.17
N VAL A 112 -15.68 -15.39 -8.77
CA VAL A 112 -15.78 -14.65 -10.04
C VAL A 112 -16.14 -15.59 -11.18
N GLU A 113 -15.69 -16.84 -11.13
CA GLU A 113 -15.97 -17.87 -12.13
C GLU A 113 -17.47 -18.19 -12.27
N ASP A 114 -18.25 -17.93 -11.24
CA ASP A 114 -19.69 -18.24 -11.17
C ASP A 114 -20.57 -17.07 -11.63
N LEU A 115 -20.02 -15.86 -11.76
CA LEU A 115 -20.79 -14.64 -12.08
C LEU A 115 -21.69 -14.79 -13.30
N ARG A 116 -21.22 -15.54 -14.29
CA ARG A 116 -21.94 -15.76 -15.55
C ARG A 116 -23.19 -16.62 -15.39
N ASP A 117 -23.17 -17.55 -14.45
CA ASP A 117 -24.25 -18.53 -14.26
C ASP A 117 -25.38 -17.94 -13.38
N LEU A 118 -25.17 -16.74 -12.84
CA LEU A 118 -26.16 -16.01 -12.05
C LEU A 118 -27.24 -15.34 -12.91
N PRO A 119 -28.46 -15.17 -12.37
CA PRO A 119 -29.48 -14.30 -12.97
C PRO A 119 -28.96 -12.88 -13.20
N GLU A 120 -29.46 -12.20 -14.23
CA GLU A 120 -28.98 -10.86 -14.66
C GLU A 120 -28.88 -9.85 -13.51
N SER A 121 -29.93 -9.74 -12.69
CA SER A 121 -29.98 -8.81 -11.57
C SER A 121 -28.92 -9.11 -10.51
N GLU A 122 -28.69 -10.39 -10.22
CA GLU A 122 -27.70 -10.85 -9.25
C GLU A 122 -26.28 -10.69 -9.81
N ARG A 123 -26.08 -11.01 -11.10
CA ARG A 123 -24.81 -10.80 -11.80
C ARG A 123 -24.39 -9.33 -11.76
N GLN A 124 -25.30 -8.39 -12.05
CA GLN A 124 -25.01 -6.96 -11.99
C GLN A 124 -24.64 -6.51 -10.57
N ALA A 125 -25.36 -6.99 -9.56
CA ALA A 125 -25.05 -6.69 -8.16
C ALA A 125 -23.67 -7.21 -7.74
N ARG A 126 -23.34 -8.45 -8.12
CA ARG A 126 -22.06 -9.08 -7.81
C ARG A 126 -20.89 -8.46 -8.57
N LEU A 127 -21.08 -8.07 -9.84
CA LEU A 127 -20.10 -7.29 -10.60
C LEU A 127 -19.82 -5.93 -9.95
N ALA A 128 -20.86 -5.22 -9.54
CA ALA A 128 -20.71 -3.95 -8.83
C ALA A 128 -19.99 -4.12 -7.49
N GLN A 129 -20.24 -5.22 -6.78
CA GLN A 129 -19.52 -5.57 -5.56
C GLN A 129 -18.04 -5.84 -5.84
N PHE A 130 -17.73 -6.68 -6.82
CA PHE A 130 -16.34 -6.96 -7.23
C PHE A 130 -15.57 -5.68 -7.59
N GLN A 131 -16.20 -4.76 -8.33
CA GLN A 131 -15.59 -3.46 -8.66
C GLN A 131 -15.39 -2.54 -7.44
N ARG A 132 -16.22 -2.66 -6.40
CA ARG A 132 -16.02 -1.96 -5.12
C ARG A 132 -14.85 -2.60 -4.38
N ASP A 133 -14.87 -3.91 -4.20
CA ASP A 133 -13.84 -4.66 -3.47
C ASP A 133 -12.47 -4.48 -4.12
N TRP A 134 -12.38 -4.46 -5.45
CA TRP A 134 -11.15 -4.14 -6.17
C TRP A 134 -10.59 -2.76 -5.82
N ARG A 135 -11.46 -1.74 -5.77
CA ARG A 135 -11.05 -0.37 -5.39
C ARG A 135 -10.63 -0.31 -3.92
N GLU A 136 -11.32 -1.04 -3.06
CA GLU A 136 -11.01 -1.11 -1.63
C GLU A 136 -9.68 -1.82 -1.38
N ALA A 137 -9.43 -2.97 -2.00
CA ALA A 137 -8.15 -3.69 -1.90
C ALA A 137 -6.97 -2.79 -2.28
N ARG A 138 -7.08 -2.05 -3.38
CA ARG A 138 -6.05 -1.08 -3.80
C ARG A 138 -5.86 0.05 -2.80
N ARG A 139 -6.96 0.59 -2.24
CA ARG A 139 -6.89 1.61 -1.20
C ARG A 139 -6.17 1.08 0.04
N MET A 140 -6.51 -0.12 0.50
CA MET A 140 -5.91 -0.76 1.67
C MET A 140 -4.42 -1.01 1.47
N ILE A 141 -3.99 -1.47 0.29
CA ILE A 141 -2.55 -1.62 -0.04
C ILE A 141 -1.81 -0.28 0.05
N LEU A 142 -2.37 0.79 -0.52
CA LEU A 142 -1.73 2.11 -0.48
C LEU A 142 -1.66 2.69 0.94
N GLU A 143 -2.67 2.41 1.76
CA GLU A 143 -2.71 2.83 3.16
C GLU A 143 -1.71 2.05 4.00
N ASP A 144 -1.73 0.71 3.93
CA ASP A 144 -0.88 -0.13 4.77
C ASP A 144 0.60 -0.07 4.32
N SER A 145 0.89 0.02 3.03
CA SER A 145 2.28 0.23 2.55
C SER A 145 2.94 1.50 3.10
N GLY A 146 2.16 2.47 3.59
CA GLY A 146 2.65 3.74 4.11
C GLY A 146 2.95 4.77 3.02
N VAL A 147 2.78 4.41 1.74
CA VAL A 147 3.09 5.30 0.61
C VAL A 147 2.21 6.55 0.61
N ILE A 148 0.96 6.47 1.10
CA ILE A 148 0.08 7.63 1.22
C ILE A 148 0.67 8.70 2.14
N LYS A 149 1.27 8.31 3.27
CA LYS A 149 1.88 9.25 4.22
C LYS A 149 3.10 9.92 3.59
N VAL A 150 3.95 9.14 2.93
CA VAL A 150 5.15 9.64 2.23
C VAL A 150 4.77 10.58 1.09
N ASN A 151 3.80 10.21 0.26
CA ASN A 151 3.32 11.04 -0.84
C ASN A 151 2.70 12.35 -0.36
N ARG A 152 2.00 12.35 0.79
CA ARG A 152 1.49 13.58 1.40
C ARG A 152 2.64 14.52 1.77
N LEU A 153 3.67 14.02 2.45
CA LEU A 153 4.86 14.79 2.79
C LEU A 153 5.52 15.39 1.53
N PHE A 154 5.72 14.59 0.49
CA PHE A 154 6.29 15.09 -0.77
C PHE A 154 5.41 16.12 -1.45
N ARG A 155 4.08 15.97 -1.38
CA ARG A 155 3.15 16.95 -1.94
C ARG A 155 3.24 18.29 -1.23
N ASP A 156 3.39 18.28 0.10
CA ASP A 156 3.52 19.49 0.90
C ASP A 156 4.83 20.24 0.61
N ILE A 157 5.91 19.49 0.36
CA ILE A 157 7.23 20.04 0.00
C ILE A 157 7.25 20.55 -1.44
N ASN A 158 6.84 19.71 -2.41
CA ASN A 158 7.04 19.99 -3.83
C ASN A 158 5.91 20.81 -4.46
N ARG A 159 4.72 20.84 -3.83
CA ARG A 159 3.50 21.51 -4.31
C ARG A 159 3.27 21.34 -5.83
N PRO A 160 3.20 20.10 -6.34
CA PRO A 160 3.13 19.86 -7.78
C PRO A 160 1.83 20.41 -8.38
N THR A 161 1.95 21.24 -9.42
CA THR A 161 0.81 21.79 -10.16
C THR A 161 0.39 20.83 -11.26
N ILE A 162 -0.39 19.81 -10.91
CA ILE A 162 -0.96 18.88 -11.90
C ILE A 162 -2.33 19.41 -12.33
N SER A 163 -2.43 19.88 -13.58
CA SER A 163 -3.71 20.26 -14.20
C SER A 163 -3.82 19.77 -15.63
N SER A 164 -5.03 19.39 -16.01
CA SER A 164 -5.46 19.14 -17.37
C SER A 164 -6.99 19.28 -17.40
N PRO A 165 -7.61 19.52 -18.57
CA PRO A 165 -9.06 19.62 -18.67
C PRO A 165 -9.79 18.41 -18.07
N VAL A 166 -9.22 17.21 -18.22
CA VAL A 166 -9.76 15.97 -17.62
C VAL A 166 -9.68 16.00 -16.09
N ILE A 167 -8.55 16.44 -15.53
CA ILE A 167 -8.35 16.53 -14.08
C ILE A 167 -9.27 17.58 -13.47
N GLU A 168 -9.45 18.71 -14.15
CA GLU A 168 -10.37 19.77 -13.74
C GLU A 168 -11.80 19.25 -13.71
N ARG A 169 -12.23 18.54 -14.77
CA ARG A 169 -13.56 17.94 -14.79
C ARG A 169 -13.78 16.92 -13.67
N ILE A 170 -12.79 16.09 -13.35
CA ILE A 170 -12.87 15.15 -12.23
C ILE A 170 -13.00 15.90 -10.89
N ARG A 171 -12.29 17.02 -10.71
CA ARG A 171 -12.38 17.83 -9.49
C ARG A 171 -13.75 18.49 -9.33
N GLU A 172 -14.35 18.95 -10.42
CA GLU A 172 -15.71 19.49 -10.43
C GLU A 172 -16.73 18.43 -9.99
N LEU A 173 -16.71 17.26 -10.63
CA LEU A 173 -17.63 16.16 -10.31
C LEU A 173 -17.53 15.72 -8.85
N ARG A 174 -16.33 15.72 -8.26
CA ARG A 174 -16.16 15.42 -6.83
C ARG A 174 -16.79 16.47 -5.92
N ARG A 175 -16.65 17.76 -6.26
CA ARG A 175 -17.27 18.85 -5.49
C ARG A 175 -18.79 18.82 -5.58
N GLU A 176 -19.35 18.47 -6.74
CA GLU A 176 -20.79 18.28 -6.91
C GLU A 176 -21.29 17.17 -5.97
N GLN A 177 -20.61 16.03 -5.94
CA GLN A 177 -20.95 14.91 -5.06
C GLN A 177 -20.81 15.23 -3.56
N ASP A 178 -19.77 15.98 -3.16
CA ASP A 178 -19.56 16.38 -1.76
C ASP A 178 -20.59 17.42 -1.27
N ASN A 179 -21.26 18.14 -2.18
CA ASN A 179 -22.30 19.14 -1.87
C ASN A 179 -23.73 18.55 -1.84
N GLU A 180 -23.90 17.32 -2.33
CA GLU A 180 -25.19 16.60 -2.34
C GLU A 180 -25.41 15.73 -1.08
N ILE A 181 -24.41 15.65 -0.19
CA ILE A 181 -24.43 14.98 1.12
C ILE A 181 -24.56 16.02 2.23
#